data_AF-A6EDP5-F1
#
_entry.id   AF-A6EDP5-F1
#
_cell.length_a   1.000
_cell.length_b   1.000
_cell.length_c   1.000
_cell.angle_alpha   90.00
_cell.angle_beta   90.00
_cell.angle_gamma   90.00
#
_symmetry.space_group_name_H-M   'P 1'
#
loop_
_entity.id
_entity.type
_entity.pdbx_description
1 polymer ?
#
loop_
_entity_poly.entity_id
_entity_poly.type
_entity_poly.pdbx_seq_one_letter_code
_entity_poly.pdbx_strand_id
1 'polypeptide(L)'
;MSNKEKMAMIERGLDPIGLKNNVSPPKPFVSLKFGLLLVGLGLGLLISLFIVRGISVDDDEAAAVYFGCLSIFGGLGLIASYIVEKNWLDKQKQDPGL
;
A
#
# COMPACT_ATOMS: atom_id res chain seq x y z
N MET A 1 -10.27 -31.72 22.78
CA MET A 1 -10.51 -32.21 21.40
C MET A 1 -9.36 -31.95 20.42
N SER A 2 -8.35 -31.14 20.73
CA SER A 2 -7.29 -30.73 19.77
C SER A 2 -6.21 -31.79 19.42
N ASN A 3 -6.13 -32.92 20.15
CA ASN A 3 -5.07 -33.92 19.91
C ASN A 3 -5.35 -34.87 18.73
N LYS A 4 -6.62 -35.12 18.39
CA LYS A 4 -6.98 -35.99 17.24
C LYS A 4 -6.71 -35.32 15.90
N GLU A 5 -6.97 -34.02 15.81
CA GLU A 5 -6.68 -33.22 14.62
C GLU A 5 -5.18 -33.18 14.33
N LYS A 6 -4.36 -33.08 15.38
CA LYS A 6 -2.89 -33.10 15.25
C LYS A 6 -2.35 -34.42 14.73
N MET A 7 -2.90 -35.57 15.15
CA MET A 7 -2.50 -36.88 14.59
C MET A 7 -2.93 -37.07 13.14
N ALA A 8 -4.14 -36.61 12.78
CA ALA A 8 -4.67 -36.77 11.42
C ALA A 8 -3.89 -35.96 10.36
N MET A 9 -3.15 -34.93 10.77
CA MET A 9 -2.23 -34.18 9.89
C MET A 9 -0.92 -34.95 9.65
N ILE A 10 -0.37 -35.57 10.71
CA ILE A 10 0.88 -36.36 10.62
C ILE A 10 0.65 -37.61 9.73
N GLU A 11 -0.50 -38.27 9.85
CA GLU A 11 -0.86 -39.45 9.04
C GLU A 11 -1.08 -39.12 7.56
N ARG A 12 -1.38 -37.86 7.22
CA ARG A 12 -1.49 -37.37 5.84
C ARG A 12 -0.14 -36.92 5.24
N GLY A 13 0.97 -37.12 5.95
CA GLY A 13 2.30 -36.66 5.53
C GLY A 13 2.47 -35.13 5.59
N LEU A 14 1.57 -34.44 6.29
CA LEU A 14 1.65 -32.99 6.50
C LEU A 14 2.33 -32.74 7.85
N ASP A 15 3.60 -32.33 7.76
CA ASP A 15 4.38 -31.90 8.92
C ASP A 15 3.63 -30.76 9.65
N PRO A 16 3.29 -30.90 10.95
CA PRO A 16 2.65 -29.83 11.73
C PRO A 16 3.58 -28.61 11.92
N ILE A 17 4.86 -28.74 11.59
CA ILE A 17 5.84 -27.63 11.49
C ILE A 17 5.72 -26.89 10.14
N GLY A 18 5.09 -27.48 9.13
CA GLY A 18 4.79 -26.88 7.83
C GLY A 18 3.53 -26.00 7.83
N LEU A 19 2.86 -25.81 8.97
CA LEU A 19 1.81 -24.80 9.17
C LEU A 19 2.29 -23.64 10.06
N LYS A 20 3.56 -23.67 10.47
CA LYS A 20 4.27 -22.62 11.21
C LYS A 20 5.38 -21.99 10.36
N ASN A 21 5.28 -22.06 9.04
CA ASN A 21 5.61 -20.93 8.18
C ASN A 21 4.46 -19.92 8.41
N ASN A 22 4.46 -19.15 9.50
CA ASN A 22 5.22 -17.88 9.61
C ASN A 22 5.12 -16.97 8.38
N VAL A 23 4.22 -17.24 7.46
CA VAL A 23 3.66 -16.23 6.57
C VAL A 23 2.36 -15.84 7.24
N SER A 24 2.44 -15.05 8.33
CA SER A 24 1.49 -13.94 8.37
C SER A 24 1.55 -13.38 6.95
N PRO A 25 0.49 -13.39 6.11
CA PRO A 25 0.59 -12.79 4.79
C PRO A 25 1.25 -11.43 5.05
N PRO A 26 2.50 -11.20 4.60
CA PRO A 26 3.29 -10.08 5.09
C PRO A 26 2.44 -8.88 4.75
N LYS A 27 1.78 -8.27 5.76
CA LYS A 27 0.58 -7.46 5.56
C LYS A 27 0.85 -6.53 4.38
N PRO A 28 0.32 -6.83 3.17
CA PRO A 28 0.98 -6.36 1.97
C PRO A 28 1.03 -4.85 2.02
N PHE A 29 2.26 -4.37 2.17
CA PHE A 29 2.66 -3.00 1.88
C PHE A 29 1.77 -1.89 2.45
N VAL A 30 1.23 -2.05 3.67
CA VAL A 30 0.50 -0.97 4.36
C VAL A 30 1.41 0.25 4.52
N SER A 31 2.68 0.05 4.86
CA SER A 31 3.71 1.09 4.92
C SER A 31 4.00 1.74 3.57
N LEU A 32 3.91 1.00 2.45
CA LEU A 32 4.10 1.54 1.11
C LEU A 32 2.91 2.40 0.69
N LYS A 33 1.68 1.97 1.04
CA LYS A 33 0.46 2.77 0.85
C LYS A 33 0.54 4.08 1.58
N PHE A 34 0.87 4.06 2.87
CA PHE A 34 1.03 5.28 3.66
C PHE A 34 2.23 6.13 3.19
N GLY A 35 3.34 5.51 2.77
CA GLY A 35 4.50 6.21 2.25
C GLY A 35 4.18 6.98 0.96
N LEU A 36 3.57 6.31 -0.03
CA LEU A 36 3.23 6.93 -1.31
C LEU A 36 2.09 7.94 -1.17
N LEU A 37 1.14 7.71 -0.25
CA LEU A 37 0.15 8.71 0.14
C LEU A 37 0.85 9.95 0.71
N LEU A 38 1.75 9.79 1.68
CA LEU A 38 2.45 10.91 2.32
C LEU A 38 3.31 11.69 1.32
N VAL A 39 3.96 10.99 0.37
CA VAL A 39 4.70 11.62 -0.73
C VAL A 39 3.76 12.43 -1.63
N GLY A 40 2.60 11.86 -2.02
CA GLY A 40 1.59 12.57 -2.80
C GLY A 40 1.04 13.80 -2.07
N LEU A 41 0.75 13.68 -0.78
CA LEU A 41 0.25 14.78 0.05
C LEU A 41 1.30 15.89 0.21
N GLY A 42 2.56 15.52 0.45
CA GLY A 42 3.68 16.47 0.53
C GLY A 42 3.94 17.20 -0.79
N LEU A 43 4.02 16.45 -1.90
CA LEU A 43 4.20 17.05 -3.24
C LEU A 43 3.00 17.91 -3.64
N GLY A 44 1.78 17.45 -3.36
CA GLY A 44 0.56 18.21 -3.64
C GLY A 44 0.54 19.54 -2.90
N LEU A 45 1.00 19.57 -1.64
CA LEU A 45 1.07 20.81 -0.86
C LEU A 45 2.14 21.78 -1.40
N LEU A 46 3.33 21.26 -1.74
CA LEU A 46 4.41 22.08 -2.33
C LEU A 46 4.00 22.68 -3.67
N ILE A 47 3.38 21.87 -4.55
CA ILE A 47 2.91 22.31 -5.86
C ILE A 47 1.78 23.33 -5.71
N SER A 48 0.84 23.08 -4.82
CA SER A 48 -0.27 24.01 -4.55
C SER A 48 0.23 25.36 -4.06
N LEU A 49 1.21 25.38 -3.15
CA LEU A 49 1.85 26.61 -2.67
C LEU A 49 2.47 27.39 -3.83
N PHE A 50 3.14 26.70 -4.77
CA PHE A 50 3.73 27.35 -5.93
C PHE A 50 2.66 27.95 -6.85
N ILE A 51 1.54 27.26 -7.06
CA ILE A 51 0.41 27.73 -7.87
C ILE A 51 -0.23 28.97 -7.24
N VAL A 52 -0.59 28.90 -5.95
CA VAL A 52 -1.22 30.02 -5.23
C VAL A 52 -0.33 31.25 -5.24
N ARG A 53 0.98 31.07 -5.02
CA ARG A 53 1.96 32.17 -5.04
C ARG A 53 2.24 32.71 -6.44
N GLY A 54 2.21 31.86 -7.47
CA GLY A 54 2.48 32.26 -8.86
C GLY A 54 1.32 32.99 -9.54
N ILE A 55 0.08 32.64 -9.18
CA ILE A 55 -1.14 33.21 -9.80
C ILE A 55 -1.75 34.32 -8.92
N SER A 56 -1.20 34.58 -7.73
CA SER A 56 -1.73 35.56 -6.76
C SER A 56 -3.21 35.31 -6.48
N VAL A 57 -3.55 34.05 -6.21
CA VAL A 57 -4.91 33.63 -5.86
C VAL A 57 -5.30 34.24 -4.52
N ASP A 58 -6.52 34.77 -4.42
CA ASP A 58 -7.07 35.34 -3.20
C ASP A 58 -7.18 34.26 -2.10
N ASP A 59 -7.09 34.66 -0.83
CA ASP A 59 -7.00 33.71 0.29
C ASP A 59 -8.25 32.81 0.39
N ASP A 60 -9.43 33.34 0.03
CA ASP A 60 -10.69 32.60 -0.02
C ASP A 60 -10.69 31.47 -1.07
N GLU A 61 -10.03 31.69 -2.22
CA GLU A 61 -9.94 30.70 -3.30
C GLU A 61 -8.72 29.79 -3.16
N ALA A 62 -7.67 30.25 -2.49
CA ALA A 62 -6.45 29.49 -2.25
C ALA A 62 -6.72 28.19 -1.50
N ALA A 63 -7.67 28.20 -0.55
CA ALA A 63 -8.11 27.00 0.16
C ALA A 63 -8.58 25.89 -0.80
N ALA A 64 -9.37 26.24 -1.82
CA ALA A 64 -9.84 25.29 -2.82
C ALA A 64 -8.67 24.71 -3.63
N VAL A 65 -7.66 25.51 -3.94
CA VAL A 65 -6.45 25.07 -4.65
C VAL A 65 -5.62 24.12 -3.78
N TYR A 66 -5.47 24.40 -2.48
CA TYR A 66 -4.79 23.50 -1.54
C TYR A 66 -5.52 22.16 -1.43
N PHE A 67 -6.82 22.17 -1.14
CA PHE A 67 -7.59 20.94 -1.01
C PHE A 67 -7.67 20.15 -2.33
N GLY A 68 -7.79 20.84 -3.46
CA GLY A 68 -7.81 20.23 -4.80
C GLY A 68 -6.49 19.52 -5.11
N CYS A 69 -5.37 20.23 -5.00
CA CYS A 69 -4.05 19.63 -5.23
C CYS A 69 -3.75 18.50 -4.23
N LEU A 70 -4.02 18.69 -2.94
CA LEU A 70 -3.84 17.66 -1.92
C LEU A 70 -4.64 16.39 -2.24
N SER A 71 -5.90 16.54 -2.62
CA SER A 71 -6.77 15.40 -2.93
C SER A 71 -6.34 14.68 -4.21
N ILE A 72 -5.96 15.42 -5.25
CA ILE A 72 -5.49 14.84 -6.52
C ILE A 72 -4.16 14.10 -6.33
N PHE A 73 -3.15 14.75 -5.75
CA PHE A 73 -1.83 14.13 -5.57
C PHE A 73 -1.85 13.04 -4.50
N GLY A 74 -2.62 13.21 -3.42
CA GLY A 74 -2.85 12.15 -2.43
C GLY A 74 -3.55 10.93 -3.04
N GLY A 75 -4.57 11.16 -3.87
CA GLY A 75 -5.26 10.10 -4.62
C GLY A 75 -4.34 9.39 -5.62
N LEU A 76 -3.56 10.14 -6.41
CA LEU A 76 -2.55 9.60 -7.32
C LEU A 76 -1.49 8.78 -6.58
N GLY A 77 -1.02 9.24 -5.42
CA GLY A 77 -0.11 8.49 -4.57
C GLY A 77 -0.72 7.15 -4.12
N LEU A 78 -2.01 7.12 -3.79
CA LEU A 78 -2.70 5.87 -3.44
C LEU A 78 -2.84 4.91 -4.63
N ILE A 79 -3.23 5.44 -5.81
CA ILE A 79 -3.37 4.65 -7.05
C ILE A 79 -2.01 4.07 -7.46
N ALA A 80 -0.95 4.88 -7.43
CA ALA A 80 0.40 4.42 -7.72
C ALA A 80 0.83 3.32 -6.73
N SER A 81 0.47 3.43 -5.44
CA SER A 81 0.77 2.36 -4.48
C SER A 81 0.06 1.06 -4.82
N TYR A 82 -1.18 1.12 -5.32
CA TYR A 82 -1.91 -0.07 -5.76
C TYR A 82 -1.26 -0.70 -6.99
N ILE A 83 -0.82 0.11 -7.96
CA ILE A 83 -0.14 -0.39 -9.17
C ILE A 83 1.20 -1.04 -8.81
N VAL A 84 1.99 -0.43 -7.92
CA VAL A 84 3.27 -1.00 -7.47
C VAL A 84 3.05 -2.32 -6.74
N GLU A 85 2.08 -2.36 -5.82
CA GLU A 85 1.70 -3.59 -5.09
C GLU A 85 1.27 -4.70 -6.05
N LYS A 86 0.41 -4.39 -7.04
CA LYS A 86 -0.05 -5.34 -8.05
C LYS A 86 1.11 -5.89 -8.90
N ASN A 87 1.98 -5.02 -9.40
CA ASN A 87 3.14 -5.44 -10.21
C ASN A 87 4.10 -6.34 -9.43
N TRP A 88 4.31 -6.07 -8.14
CA TRP A 88 5.16 -6.90 -7.29
C TRP A 88 4.56 -8.29 -7.07
N LEU A 89 3.25 -8.37 -6.82
CA LEU A 89 2.53 -9.65 -6.66
C LEU A 89 2.54 -10.49 -7.95
N ASP A 90 2.33 -9.86 -9.10
CA ASP A 90 2.34 -10.56 -10.40
C ASP A 90 3.74 -11.13 -10.71
N LYS A 91 4.82 -10.41 -10.38
CA LYS A 91 6.20 -10.93 -10.52
C LYS A 91 6.48 -12.14 -9.63
N GLN A 92 6.01 -12.13 -8.38
CA GLN A 92 6.19 -13.26 -7.45
C GLN A 92 5.43 -14.51 -7.91
N LYS A 93 4.31 -14.34 -8.61
CA LYS A 93 3.50 -15.46 -9.10
C LYS A 93 4.11 -16.16 -10.33
N GLN A 94 5.01 -15.48 -11.03
CA GLN A 94 5.59 -15.93 -12.29
C GLN A 94 6.94 -16.66 -12.11
N ASP A 95 7.47 -16.70 -10.89
CA ASP A 95 8.68 -17.47 -10.53
C ASP A 95 8.34 -18.57 -9.50
N PRO A 96 7.67 -19.68 -9.92
CA PRO A 96 7.43 -20.83 -9.05
C PRO A 96 8.68 -21.70 -8.82
N GLY A 97 9.89 -21.14 -8.91
CA GLY A 97 11.14 -21.88 -9.01
C GLY A 97 12.06 -21.81 -7.79
N LEU A 98 11.64 -22.39 -6.66
CA LEU A 98 12.51 -23.25 -5.83
C LEU A 98 11.67 -24.18 -4.93
#